data_AF-A0A6I6GRH0-F1
#
_entry.id   AF-A0A6I6GRH0-F1
#
_cell.length_a   1.000
_cell.length_b   1.000
_cell.length_c   1.000
_cell.angle_alpha   90.00
_cell.angle_beta   90.00
_cell.angle_gamma   90.00
#
_symmetry.space_group_name_H-M   'P 1'
#
loop_
_entity.id
_entity.type
_entity.pdbx_description
1 polymer ?
#
loop_
_entity_poly.entity_id
_entity_poly.type
_entity_poly.pdbx_seq_one_letter_code
_entity_poly.pdbx_strand_id
1 'polypeptide(L)'
;MKLEQLWWLQTVASPAGTEMGNGNRMYRFYNDGSYTVTGSTGIDSGSWMHNKARKTIELHFRKGNLEQMDCYWLYKTLAGDELQVQQFRTPTMDPEKVESVLTLEPAGNEGKADPVKFSANSWRIAPKAPESAEAIKQRTLSYLHFQEALYKFALNNKVSVLPTSWFPEPILMAYSNGVRMAYSDELDTWNACFYNSSEATQGYMYISSALRKITLSSAENRFERNLDCIRQLIGLIEKMEHLPPPVEAKEKQEAN
;
A
#
# COMPACT_ATOMS: atom_id res chain seq x y z
N MET A 1 -18.83 -1.86 -18.52
CA MET A 1 -17.93 -1.47 -17.43
C MET A 1 -17.63 -2.69 -16.58
N LYS A 2 -16.35 -3.00 -16.38
CA LYS A 2 -15.87 -4.08 -15.52
C LYS A 2 -15.49 -3.46 -14.18
N LEU A 3 -16.26 -3.73 -13.12
CA LEU A 3 -15.96 -3.17 -11.80
C LEU A 3 -14.86 -3.95 -11.10
N GLU A 4 -14.72 -5.22 -11.45
CA GLU A 4 -13.82 -6.20 -10.87
C GLU A 4 -12.40 -5.98 -11.38
N GLN A 5 -11.84 -4.84 -10.99
CA GLN A 5 -10.51 -4.39 -11.33
C GLN A 5 -9.90 -3.56 -10.20
N LEU A 6 -8.63 -3.16 -10.40
CA LEU A 6 -7.97 -2.23 -9.52
C LEU A 6 -8.32 -0.80 -9.95
N TRP A 7 -8.59 0.04 -8.97
CA TRP A 7 -9.00 1.43 -9.16
C TRP A 7 -8.10 2.34 -8.34
N TRP A 8 -7.55 3.37 -8.97
CA TRP A 8 -6.79 4.42 -8.33
C TRP A 8 -7.69 5.61 -8.03
N LEU A 9 -7.74 6.02 -6.76
CA LEU A 9 -8.40 7.25 -6.40
C LEU A 9 -7.55 8.42 -6.88
N GLN A 10 -8.13 9.29 -7.70
CA GLN A 10 -7.47 10.50 -8.18
C GLN A 10 -7.79 11.67 -7.26
N THR A 11 -9.08 11.97 -7.14
CA THR A 11 -9.54 13.15 -6.42
C THR A 11 -10.62 12.80 -5.40
N VAL A 12 -10.62 13.56 -4.31
CA VAL A 12 -11.69 13.60 -3.34
C VAL A 12 -12.19 15.04 -3.28
N ALA A 13 -13.47 15.25 -3.59
CA ALA A 13 -14.12 16.55 -3.49
C ALA A 13 -15.24 16.50 -2.46
N SER A 14 -15.43 17.61 -1.76
CA SER A 14 -16.65 17.84 -0.99
C SER A 14 -17.85 17.96 -1.95
N PRO A 15 -19.09 17.80 -1.45
CA PRO A 15 -20.29 18.03 -2.27
C PRO A 15 -20.34 19.44 -2.88
N ALA A 16 -19.74 20.43 -2.22
CA ALA A 16 -19.63 21.81 -2.69
C ALA A 16 -18.56 22.00 -3.79
N GLY A 17 -17.88 20.94 -4.21
CA GLY A 17 -16.85 20.98 -5.25
C GLY A 17 -15.47 21.44 -4.77
N THR A 18 -15.30 21.73 -3.48
CA THR A 18 -13.97 22.00 -2.92
C THR A 18 -13.15 20.72 -2.89
N GLU A 19 -12.01 20.70 -3.60
CA GLU A 19 -11.06 19.61 -3.53
C GLU A 19 -10.55 19.46 -2.08
N MET A 20 -10.72 18.27 -1.52
CA MET A 20 -10.29 17.93 -0.16
C MET A 20 -8.91 17.24 -0.15
N GLY A 21 -8.32 17.04 -1.32
CA GLY A 21 -6.98 16.48 -1.52
C GLY A 21 -6.93 15.38 -2.58
N ASN A 22 -5.70 15.00 -2.93
CA ASN A 22 -5.45 13.83 -3.76
C ASN A 22 -5.61 12.57 -2.91
N GLY A 23 -6.45 11.66 -3.36
CA GLY A 23 -6.71 10.45 -2.62
C GLY A 23 -5.63 9.42 -2.87
N ASN A 24 -4.65 9.28 -1.99
CA ASN A 24 -3.66 8.19 -2.05
C ASN A 24 -4.30 6.86 -1.62
N ARG A 25 -5.34 6.41 -2.34
CA ARG A 25 -6.06 5.17 -2.05
C ARG A 25 -6.20 4.31 -3.30
N MET A 26 -6.14 3.00 -3.11
CA MET A 26 -6.43 2.03 -4.15
C MET A 26 -7.61 1.18 -3.72
N TYR A 27 -8.58 0.99 -4.61
CA TYR A 27 -9.71 0.09 -4.39
C TYR A 27 -9.59 -1.10 -5.31
N ARG A 28 -9.83 -2.30 -4.79
CA ARG A 28 -9.87 -3.53 -5.59
C ARG A 28 -11.14 -4.29 -5.29
N PHE A 29 -11.97 -4.44 -6.31
CA PHE A 29 -13.18 -5.24 -6.27
C PHE A 29 -12.89 -6.61 -6.88
N TYR A 30 -13.19 -7.68 -6.14
CA TYR A 30 -12.99 -9.06 -6.56
C TYR A 30 -14.29 -9.69 -7.03
N ASN A 31 -14.19 -10.65 -7.96
CA ASN A 31 -15.33 -11.39 -8.51
C ASN A 31 -16.10 -12.20 -7.45
N ASP A 32 -15.47 -12.52 -6.32
CA ASP A 32 -16.10 -13.26 -5.22
C ASP A 32 -16.93 -12.36 -4.29
N GLY A 33 -17.10 -11.07 -4.64
CA GLY A 33 -17.82 -10.10 -3.84
C GLY A 33 -17.02 -9.56 -2.67
N SER A 34 -15.71 -9.85 -2.55
CA SER A 34 -14.82 -9.19 -1.59
C SER A 34 -14.20 -7.92 -2.17
N TYR A 35 -13.79 -6.98 -1.32
CA TYR A 35 -13.00 -5.83 -1.74
C TYR A 35 -11.88 -5.51 -0.75
N THR A 36 -10.88 -4.77 -1.23
CA THR A 36 -9.86 -4.14 -0.40
C THR A 36 -9.76 -2.66 -0.73
N VAL A 37 -9.44 -1.85 0.28
CA VAL A 37 -9.03 -0.46 0.10
C VAL A 37 -7.74 -0.22 0.86
N THR A 38 -6.74 0.33 0.19
CA THR A 38 -5.46 0.69 0.79
C THR A 38 -5.36 2.22 0.93
N GLY A 39 -4.62 2.66 1.95
CA GLY A 39 -4.22 4.05 2.13
C GLY A 39 -2.93 4.14 2.94
N SER A 40 -2.41 5.35 3.12
CA SER A 40 -1.15 5.60 3.84
C SER A 40 -1.11 5.00 5.26
N THR A 41 -2.27 4.97 5.94
CA THR A 41 -2.37 4.55 7.34
C THR A 41 -2.93 3.14 7.53
N GLY A 42 -3.21 2.38 6.46
CA GLY A 42 -3.73 1.03 6.63
C GLY A 42 -4.35 0.38 5.40
N ILE A 43 -4.94 -0.78 5.65
CA ILE A 43 -5.74 -1.54 4.70
C ILE A 43 -7.06 -1.94 5.35
N ASP A 44 -8.16 -1.69 4.66
CA ASP A 44 -9.47 -2.21 5.02
C ASP A 44 -9.93 -3.24 3.98
N SER A 45 -10.84 -4.10 4.40
CA SER A 45 -11.48 -5.08 3.53
C SER A 45 -12.92 -5.33 3.96
N GLY A 46 -13.69 -5.90 3.05
CA GLY A 46 -15.11 -6.17 3.29
C GLY A 46 -15.74 -6.91 2.12
N SER A 47 -17.07 -6.86 2.06
CA SER A 47 -17.84 -7.33 0.91
C SER A 47 -18.43 -6.16 0.13
N TRP A 48 -18.64 -6.36 -1.16
CA TRP A 48 -19.26 -5.39 -2.04
C TRP A 48 -20.35 -6.03 -2.90
N MET A 49 -21.32 -5.23 -3.31
CA MET A 49 -22.36 -5.63 -4.23
C MET A 49 -22.57 -4.58 -5.32
N HIS A 50 -22.85 -5.03 -6.53
CA HIS A 50 -23.18 -4.16 -7.67
C HIS A 50 -24.65 -4.26 -8.04
N ASN A 51 -25.38 -3.16 -7.91
CA ASN A 51 -26.72 -3.06 -8.46
C ASN A 51 -26.71 -2.22 -9.75
N LYS A 52 -26.66 -2.93 -10.89
CA LYS A 52 -26.64 -2.32 -12.24
C LYS A 52 -27.86 -1.46 -12.53
N ALA A 53 -29.05 -1.89 -12.09
CA ALA A 53 -30.30 -1.17 -12.35
C ALA A 53 -30.31 0.19 -11.64
N ARG A 54 -29.81 0.24 -10.41
CA ARG A 54 -29.71 1.46 -9.61
C ARG A 54 -28.42 2.25 -9.85
N LYS A 55 -27.46 1.70 -10.61
CA LYS A 55 -26.09 2.21 -10.77
C LYS A 55 -25.41 2.47 -9.42
N THR A 56 -25.50 1.48 -8.52
CA THR A 56 -24.96 1.59 -7.17
C THR A 56 -23.97 0.50 -6.85
N ILE A 57 -22.98 0.84 -6.02
CA ILE A 57 -22.05 -0.08 -5.39
C ILE A 57 -22.26 0.04 -3.88
N GLU A 58 -22.51 -1.08 -3.21
CA GLU A 58 -22.67 -1.15 -1.76
C GLU A 58 -21.40 -1.77 -1.19
N LEU A 59 -20.81 -1.15 -0.16
CA LEU A 59 -19.61 -1.60 0.51
C LEU A 59 -19.94 -1.86 1.98
N HIS A 60 -19.67 -3.09 2.43
CA HIS A 60 -19.88 -3.51 3.81
C HIS A 60 -18.52 -3.73 4.47
N PHE A 61 -18.14 -2.82 5.36
CA PHE A 61 -16.84 -2.85 6.00
C PHE A 61 -16.79 -3.87 7.13
N ARG A 62 -15.67 -4.59 7.23
CA ARG A 62 -15.40 -5.48 8.35
C ARG A 62 -14.29 -4.91 9.23
N LYS A 63 -14.62 -4.02 10.16
CA LYS A 63 -13.64 -3.42 11.09
C LYS A 63 -13.68 -4.07 12.47
N GLY A 64 -13.18 -5.31 12.59
CA GLY A 64 -13.07 -5.99 13.90
C GLY A 64 -14.38 -6.03 14.69
N ASN A 65 -14.33 -5.70 15.99
CA ASN A 65 -15.48 -5.65 16.92
C ASN A 65 -16.31 -4.35 16.85
N LEU A 66 -16.05 -3.45 15.89
CA LEU A 66 -16.83 -2.22 15.74
C LEU A 66 -17.98 -2.45 14.76
N GLU A 67 -19.06 -1.68 14.95
CA GLU A 67 -20.26 -1.72 14.13
C GLU A 67 -19.92 -1.70 12.64
N GLN A 68 -20.58 -2.58 11.89
CA GLN A 68 -20.52 -2.62 10.45
C GLN A 68 -20.92 -1.22 9.92
N MET A 69 -19.95 -0.50 9.37
CA MET A 69 -20.25 0.73 8.65
C MET A 69 -20.55 0.32 7.22
N ASP A 70 -21.77 0.59 6.76
CA ASP A 70 -22.12 0.46 5.35
C ASP A 70 -21.81 1.77 4.63
N CYS A 71 -21.41 1.64 3.37
CA CYS A 71 -21.16 2.76 2.48
C CYS A 71 -21.80 2.47 1.14
N TYR A 72 -22.52 3.46 0.61
CA TYR A 72 -23.25 3.35 -0.64
C TYR A 72 -22.66 4.33 -1.63
N TRP A 73 -22.36 3.87 -2.83
CA TRP A 73 -21.79 4.66 -3.91
C TRP A 73 -22.78 4.71 -5.06
N LEU A 74 -23.22 5.91 -5.44
CA LEU A 74 -23.89 6.14 -6.71
C LEU A 74 -22.83 6.47 -7.75
N TYR A 75 -22.71 5.67 -8.81
CA TYR A 75 -21.63 5.84 -9.79
C TYR A 75 -22.12 6.30 -11.16
N LYS A 76 -21.24 7.02 -11.85
CA LYS A 76 -21.32 7.25 -13.30
C LYS A 76 -19.97 6.99 -13.94
N THR A 77 -20.00 6.48 -15.15
CA THR A 77 -18.80 6.28 -15.98
C THR A 77 -18.49 7.58 -16.72
N LEU A 78 -17.23 8.00 -16.71
CA LEU A 78 -16.70 9.13 -17.46
C LEU A 78 -15.99 8.63 -18.74
N ALA A 79 -15.35 9.53 -19.48
CA ALA A 79 -14.51 9.15 -20.60
C ALA A 79 -13.32 8.30 -20.10
N GLY A 80 -12.83 7.36 -20.92
CA GLY A 80 -11.65 6.55 -20.57
C GLY A 80 -11.88 5.49 -19.49
N ASP A 81 -13.12 5.02 -19.29
CA ASP A 81 -13.50 4.04 -18.26
C ASP A 81 -13.30 4.49 -16.80
N GLU A 82 -13.09 5.79 -16.59
CA GLU A 82 -13.09 6.41 -15.26
C GLU A 82 -14.45 6.28 -14.57
N LEU A 83 -14.41 6.21 -13.24
CA LEU A 83 -15.59 6.16 -12.39
C LEU A 83 -15.67 7.42 -11.53
N GLN A 84 -16.74 8.19 -11.64
CA GLN A 84 -17.09 9.16 -10.61
C GLN A 84 -18.14 8.55 -9.69
N VAL A 85 -17.89 8.57 -8.39
CA VAL A 85 -18.81 8.07 -7.36
C VAL A 85 -19.19 9.16 -6.39
N GLN A 86 -20.48 9.23 -6.04
CA GLN A 86 -20.97 9.98 -4.89
C GLN A 86 -21.10 9.01 -3.72
N GLN A 87 -20.48 9.33 -2.60
CA GLN A 87 -20.45 8.51 -1.40
C GLN A 87 -21.55 8.91 -0.42
N PHE A 88 -22.22 7.91 0.17
CA PHE A 88 -23.27 8.07 1.17
C PHE A 88 -23.09 7.05 2.32
N ARG A 89 -23.55 7.40 3.53
CA ARG A 89 -23.67 6.48 4.69
C ARG A 89 -25.02 5.81 4.83
N THR A 90 -25.99 6.23 4.03
CA THR A 90 -27.36 5.75 4.12
C THR A 90 -27.80 5.15 2.80
N PRO A 91 -28.60 4.07 2.83
CA PRO A 91 -29.06 3.38 1.61
C PRO A 91 -30.04 4.23 0.78
N THR A 92 -30.60 5.30 1.35
CA THR A 92 -31.50 6.22 0.64
C THR A 92 -30.77 7.09 -0.37
N MET A 93 -29.45 7.30 -0.22
CA MET A 93 -28.60 8.10 -1.12
C MET A 93 -29.22 9.46 -1.45
N ASP A 94 -29.67 10.15 -0.41
CA ASP A 94 -30.25 11.49 -0.49
C ASP A 94 -29.20 12.47 -1.05
N PRO A 95 -29.45 13.14 -2.20
CA PRO A 95 -28.48 14.05 -2.83
C PRO A 95 -28.04 15.21 -1.92
N GLU A 96 -28.84 15.59 -0.92
CA GLU A 96 -28.46 16.63 0.05
C GLU A 96 -27.50 16.10 1.12
N LYS A 97 -27.29 14.78 1.18
CA LYS A 97 -26.46 14.07 2.17
C LYS A 97 -25.27 13.35 1.54
N VAL A 98 -24.83 13.79 0.36
CA VAL A 98 -23.56 13.32 -0.22
C VAL A 98 -22.44 13.64 0.77
N GLU A 99 -21.61 12.64 1.11
CA GLU A 99 -20.44 12.86 1.97
C GLU A 99 -19.25 13.35 1.17
N SER A 100 -19.03 12.73 0.01
CA SER A 100 -17.90 13.03 -0.86
C SER A 100 -18.19 12.63 -2.30
N VAL A 101 -17.44 13.22 -3.22
CA VAL A 101 -17.37 12.81 -4.61
C VAL A 101 -15.96 12.33 -4.89
N LEU A 102 -15.84 11.10 -5.39
CA LEU A 102 -14.55 10.48 -5.71
C LEU A 102 -14.45 10.25 -7.21
N THR A 103 -13.26 10.46 -7.77
CA THR A 103 -12.94 10.02 -9.14
C THR A 103 -11.92 8.90 -9.07
N LEU A 104 -12.24 7.77 -9.71
CA LEU A 104 -11.41 6.58 -9.77
C LEU A 104 -10.99 6.28 -11.21
N GLU A 105 -9.70 6.02 -11.41
CA GLU A 105 -9.14 5.58 -12.68
C GLU A 105 -8.87 4.07 -12.66
N PRO A 106 -9.07 3.37 -13.78
CA PRO A 106 -8.69 1.97 -13.89
C PRO A 106 -7.16 1.83 -13.83
N ALA A 107 -6.66 1.01 -12.90
CA ALA A 107 -5.23 0.80 -12.68
C ALA A 107 -4.69 -0.49 -13.33
N GLY A 108 -5.55 -1.26 -14.01
CA GLY A 108 -5.20 -2.56 -14.61
C GLY A 108 -5.78 -3.76 -13.86
N ASN A 109 -5.75 -4.93 -14.51
CA ASN A 109 -6.57 -6.07 -14.06
C ASN A 109 -5.97 -7.47 -14.21
N GLU A 110 -4.70 -7.61 -14.63
CA GLU A 110 -4.26 -8.89 -15.21
C GLU A 110 -2.98 -9.48 -14.60
N GLY A 111 -2.72 -9.20 -13.33
CA GLY A 111 -1.58 -9.78 -12.61
C GLY A 111 -1.93 -10.99 -11.74
N LYS A 112 -1.13 -12.06 -11.82
CA LYS A 112 -1.06 -13.08 -10.75
C LYS A 112 -0.57 -12.50 -9.41
N ALA A 113 0.15 -11.38 -9.47
CA ALA A 113 0.59 -10.62 -8.31
C ALA A 113 -0.38 -9.45 -8.11
N ASP A 114 -1.31 -9.61 -7.15
CA ASP A 114 -2.20 -8.53 -6.71
C ASP A 114 -1.57 -7.86 -5.47
N PRO A 115 -0.97 -6.67 -5.61
CA PRO A 115 -0.28 -6.01 -4.52
C PRO A 115 -1.23 -5.39 -3.49
N VAL A 116 -2.54 -5.31 -3.75
CA VAL A 116 -3.50 -4.72 -2.81
C VAL A 116 -4.36 -5.75 -2.09
N LYS A 117 -4.21 -7.04 -2.44
CA LYS A 117 -4.86 -8.13 -1.71
C LYS A 117 -4.54 -8.05 -0.22
N PHE A 118 -5.54 -8.35 0.61
CA PHE A 118 -5.43 -8.24 2.07
C PHE A 118 -4.23 -9.01 2.62
N SER A 119 -4.04 -10.26 2.17
CA SER A 119 -2.91 -11.10 2.58
C SER A 119 -1.53 -10.52 2.21
N ALA A 120 -1.45 -9.67 1.18
CA ALA A 120 -0.21 -9.01 0.80
C ALA A 120 0.06 -7.73 1.63
N ASN A 121 -0.90 -7.24 2.40
CA ASN A 121 -0.79 -5.96 3.13
C ASN A 121 -1.07 -6.09 4.63
N SER A 122 -1.38 -7.29 5.13
CA SER A 122 -1.66 -7.52 6.55
C SER A 122 -0.48 -7.17 7.46
N TRP A 123 0.75 -7.13 6.92
CA TRP A 123 1.96 -6.66 7.63
C TRP A 123 1.87 -5.21 8.11
N ARG A 124 0.97 -4.40 7.55
CA ARG A 124 0.71 -3.01 7.97
C ARG A 124 -0.07 -2.91 9.28
N ILE A 125 -0.75 -3.99 9.67
CA ILE A 125 -1.57 -3.99 10.88
C ILE A 125 -0.65 -4.28 12.06
N ALA A 126 -0.52 -3.28 12.95
CA ALA A 126 0.26 -3.43 14.15
C ALA A 126 -0.26 -4.59 15.02
N PRO A 127 0.61 -5.46 15.52
CA PRO A 127 0.25 -6.49 16.47
C PRO A 127 -0.24 -5.86 17.80
N LYS A 128 -1.09 -6.59 18.54
CA LYS A 128 -1.62 -6.12 19.85
C LYS A 128 -0.69 -6.40 21.03
N ALA A 129 0.38 -7.16 20.79
CA ALA A 129 1.35 -7.60 21.78
C ALA A 129 2.74 -7.67 21.14
N PRO A 130 3.82 -7.67 21.94
CA PRO A 130 5.18 -7.80 21.42
C PRO A 130 5.37 -9.03 20.52
N GLU A 131 6.16 -8.86 19.46
CA GLU A 131 6.51 -9.93 18.52
C GLU A 131 7.87 -10.56 18.88
N SER A 132 8.05 -11.84 18.53
CA SER A 132 9.37 -12.47 18.59
C SER A 132 10.27 -11.96 17.48
N ALA A 133 11.60 -12.11 17.62
CA ALA A 133 12.55 -11.72 16.57
C ALA A 133 12.22 -12.36 15.21
N GLU A 134 11.82 -13.64 15.20
CA GLU A 134 11.40 -14.32 13.97
C GLU A 134 10.10 -13.73 13.40
N ALA A 135 9.13 -13.37 14.23
CA ALA A 135 7.90 -12.72 13.76
C ALA A 135 8.18 -11.33 13.16
N ILE A 136 9.09 -10.55 13.74
CA ILE A 136 9.54 -9.26 13.20
C ILE A 136 10.24 -9.45 11.84
N LYS A 137 11.09 -10.48 11.71
CA LYS A 137 11.71 -10.86 10.44
C LYS A 137 10.66 -11.21 9.39
N GLN A 138 9.68 -12.05 9.73
CA GLN A 138 8.60 -12.44 8.82
C GLN A 138 7.70 -11.26 8.41
N ARG A 139 7.42 -10.32 9.32
CA ARG A 139 6.72 -9.06 9.00
C ARG A 139 7.51 -8.22 8.00
N THR A 140 8.83 -8.12 8.21
CA THR A 140 9.74 -7.40 7.30
C THR A 140 9.79 -8.07 5.91
N LEU A 141 9.88 -9.40 5.85
CA LEU A 141 9.79 -10.16 4.59
C LEU A 141 8.43 -9.97 3.91
N SER A 142 7.34 -9.92 4.67
CA SER A 142 6.00 -9.65 4.13
C SER A 142 5.90 -8.28 3.44
N TYR A 143 6.54 -7.24 4.02
CA TYR A 143 6.69 -5.94 3.36
C TYR A 143 7.47 -6.04 2.04
N LEU A 144 8.57 -6.79 2.01
CA LEU A 144 9.38 -6.95 0.79
C LEU A 144 8.64 -7.76 -0.29
N HIS A 145 7.89 -8.80 0.09
CA HIS A 145 7.03 -9.53 -0.85
C HIS A 145 5.89 -8.67 -1.40
N PHE A 146 5.35 -7.75 -0.59
CA PHE A 146 4.44 -6.72 -1.08
C PHE A 146 5.10 -5.85 -2.16
N GLN A 147 6.31 -5.33 -1.90
CA GLN A 147 7.06 -4.54 -2.88
C GLN A 147 7.35 -5.34 -4.16
N GLU A 148 7.70 -6.63 -4.02
CA GLU A 148 7.91 -7.52 -5.15
C GLU A 148 6.64 -7.66 -6.00
N ALA A 149 5.48 -7.89 -5.36
CA ALA A 149 4.19 -7.97 -6.03
C ALA A 149 3.84 -6.65 -6.73
N LEU A 150 4.15 -5.52 -6.10
CA LEU A 150 3.87 -4.19 -6.62
C LEU A 150 4.69 -3.87 -7.87
N TYR A 151 5.99 -4.16 -7.88
CA TYR A 151 6.81 -3.96 -9.09
C TYR A 151 6.50 -4.95 -10.20
N LYS A 152 6.19 -6.22 -9.88
CA LYS A 152 5.64 -7.17 -10.86
C LYS A 152 4.35 -6.63 -11.48
N PHE A 153 3.46 -6.09 -10.66
CA PHE A 153 2.23 -5.46 -11.13
C PHE A 153 2.52 -4.29 -12.07
N ALA A 154 3.42 -3.37 -11.70
CA ALA A 154 3.79 -2.24 -12.52
C ALA A 154 4.35 -2.65 -13.90
N LEU A 155 5.24 -3.65 -13.92
CA LEU A 155 5.81 -4.20 -15.15
C LEU A 155 4.74 -4.86 -16.03
N ASN A 156 3.91 -5.74 -15.45
CA ASN A 156 2.89 -6.48 -16.19
C ASN A 156 1.82 -5.55 -16.81
N ASN A 157 1.51 -4.44 -16.14
CA ASN A 157 0.50 -3.48 -16.60
C ASN A 157 1.11 -2.26 -17.29
N LYS A 158 2.41 -2.26 -17.58
CA LYS A 158 3.13 -1.14 -18.23
C LYS A 158 2.87 0.21 -17.57
N VAL A 159 2.77 0.21 -16.24
CA VAL A 159 2.59 1.43 -15.45
C VAL A 159 3.81 2.31 -15.67
N SER A 160 3.61 3.58 -16.02
CA SER A 160 4.72 4.53 -16.21
C SER A 160 5.15 5.16 -14.89
N VAL A 161 4.18 5.47 -14.02
CA VAL A 161 4.38 6.08 -12.70
C VAL A 161 3.62 5.29 -11.66
N LEU A 162 4.34 4.86 -10.62
CA LEU A 162 3.75 4.17 -9.49
C LEU A 162 3.71 5.14 -8.31
N PRO A 163 2.53 5.56 -7.83
CA PRO A 163 2.44 6.35 -6.61
C PRO A 163 2.91 5.50 -5.43
N THR A 164 3.78 6.05 -4.58
CA THR A 164 4.32 5.35 -3.40
C THR A 164 3.82 5.91 -2.07
N SER A 165 3.12 7.04 -2.10
CA SER A 165 2.57 7.77 -0.96
C SER A 165 1.49 7.04 -0.16
N TRP A 166 1.00 5.88 -0.62
CA TRP A 166 -0.06 5.11 0.02
C TRP A 166 0.47 3.93 0.84
N PHE A 167 1.79 3.82 1.04
CA PHE A 167 2.38 2.80 1.90
C PHE A 167 3.65 3.27 2.61
N PRO A 168 4.03 2.63 3.72
CA PRO A 168 5.32 2.90 4.39
C PRO A 168 6.52 2.66 3.47
N GLU A 169 7.43 3.63 3.39
CA GLU A 169 8.64 3.57 2.54
C GLU A 169 9.94 3.59 3.38
N PRO A 170 10.25 2.55 4.18
CA PRO A 170 11.55 2.47 4.86
C PRO A 170 12.73 2.36 3.87
N ILE A 171 12.47 2.04 2.60
CA ILE A 171 13.41 2.01 1.49
C ILE A 171 12.86 2.89 0.39
N LEU A 172 13.58 3.94 0.02
CA LEU A 172 13.19 4.81 -1.09
C LEU A 172 13.88 4.37 -2.37
N MET A 173 13.06 4.01 -3.36
CA MET A 173 13.49 3.49 -4.66
C MET A 173 12.93 4.30 -5.84
N ALA A 174 12.35 5.47 -5.57
CA ALA A 174 11.76 6.35 -6.58
C ALA A 174 12.81 7.04 -7.46
N TYR A 175 14.04 7.19 -6.98
CA TYR A 175 15.12 7.88 -7.69
C TYR A 175 15.67 7.05 -8.85
N SER A 176 16.04 7.73 -9.94
CA SER A 176 16.54 7.08 -11.16
C SER A 176 17.88 6.37 -10.97
N ASN A 177 18.71 6.78 -9.99
CA ASN A 177 20.08 6.32 -9.87
C ASN A 177 20.42 5.67 -8.51
N GLY A 178 19.42 5.32 -7.70
CA GLY A 178 19.75 4.80 -6.38
C GLY A 178 18.59 4.23 -5.58
N VAL A 179 18.99 3.49 -4.56
CA VAL A 179 18.16 2.97 -3.49
C VAL A 179 18.77 3.47 -2.20
N ARG A 180 17.97 4.06 -1.31
CA ARG A 180 18.41 4.49 0.01
C ARG A 180 17.45 4.03 1.08
N MET A 181 17.92 3.96 2.32
CA MET A 181 17.03 3.88 3.46
C MET A 181 16.38 5.24 3.73
N ALA A 182 15.19 5.20 4.34
CA ALA A 182 14.52 6.38 4.87
C ALA A 182 15.28 6.94 6.09
N TYR A 183 15.27 8.26 6.25
CA TYR A 183 15.74 8.93 7.45
C TYR A 183 14.73 8.78 8.59
N SER A 184 15.15 9.08 9.82
CA SER A 184 14.32 8.87 11.01
C SER A 184 12.99 9.62 10.98
N ASP A 185 12.98 10.82 10.39
CA ASP A 185 11.80 11.68 10.21
C ASP A 185 10.88 11.23 9.05
N GLU A 186 11.27 10.21 8.29
CA GLU A 186 10.49 9.61 7.20
C GLU A 186 9.84 8.27 7.62
N LEU A 187 10.04 7.81 8.86
CA LEU A 187 9.67 6.45 9.31
C LEU A 187 8.36 6.35 10.09
N ASP A 188 7.58 7.42 10.26
CA ASP A 188 6.37 7.41 11.09
C ASP A 188 5.37 6.31 10.67
N THR A 189 5.13 6.18 9.36
CA THR A 189 4.20 5.16 8.82
C THR A 189 4.78 3.74 8.93
N TRP A 190 6.10 3.59 8.87
CA TRP A 190 6.77 2.30 9.10
C TRP A 190 6.65 1.90 10.57
N ASN A 191 6.94 2.82 11.49
CA ASN A 191 6.87 2.61 12.92
C ASN A 191 5.47 2.19 13.37
N ALA A 192 4.44 2.76 12.74
CA ALA A 192 3.03 2.42 13.00
C ALA A 192 2.64 0.97 12.60
N CYS A 193 3.48 0.23 11.88
CA CYS A 193 3.21 -1.16 11.47
C CYS A 193 3.64 -2.20 12.52
N PHE A 194 4.33 -1.79 13.59
CA PHE A 194 4.90 -2.68 14.61
C PHE A 194 4.27 -2.42 15.97
N TYR A 195 4.49 -3.32 16.94
CA TYR A 195 3.97 -3.14 18.30
C TYR A 195 4.53 -1.87 18.95
N ASN A 196 5.83 -1.61 18.76
CA ASN A 196 6.54 -0.48 19.32
C ASN A 196 7.75 -0.08 18.45
N SER A 197 8.38 1.06 18.79
CA SER A 197 9.53 1.61 18.06
C SER A 197 10.77 0.71 18.06
N SER A 198 10.98 -0.13 19.07
CA SER A 198 12.13 -1.04 19.13
C SER A 198 11.99 -2.15 18.09
N GLU A 199 10.80 -2.73 17.95
CA GLU A 199 10.52 -3.75 16.93
C GLU A 199 10.56 -3.17 15.51
N ALA A 200 10.03 -1.96 15.31
CA ALA A 200 10.15 -1.25 14.04
C ALA A 200 11.61 -1.02 13.64
N THR A 201 12.46 -0.69 14.61
CA THR A 201 13.90 -0.53 14.43
C THR A 201 14.56 -1.85 14.03
N GLN A 202 14.18 -2.97 14.66
CA GLN A 202 14.68 -4.30 14.27
C GLN A 202 14.31 -4.66 12.83
N GLY A 203 13.06 -4.39 12.42
CA GLY A 203 12.64 -4.57 11.02
C GLY A 203 13.45 -3.72 10.05
N TYR A 204 13.66 -2.44 10.37
CA TYR A 204 14.51 -1.53 9.60
C TYR A 204 15.98 -2.02 9.51
N MET A 205 16.50 -2.61 10.59
CA MET A 205 17.86 -3.15 10.64
C MET A 205 18.07 -4.35 9.73
N TYR A 206 17.09 -5.26 9.61
CA TYR A 206 17.13 -6.37 8.64
C TYR A 206 17.35 -5.84 7.21
N ILE A 207 16.53 -4.84 6.84
CA ILE A 207 16.60 -4.22 5.52
C ILE A 207 17.94 -3.52 5.32
N SER A 208 18.31 -2.60 6.22
CA SER A 208 19.52 -1.79 6.06
C SER A 208 20.80 -2.63 6.00
N SER A 209 20.83 -3.75 6.72
CA SER A 209 21.96 -4.67 6.74
C SER A 209 22.05 -5.54 5.48
N ALA A 210 20.91 -5.94 4.92
CA ALA A 210 20.86 -6.59 3.61
C ALA A 210 21.24 -5.62 2.49
N LEU A 211 20.73 -4.38 2.54
CA LEU A 211 20.96 -3.36 1.51
C LEU A 211 22.44 -3.02 1.31
N ARG A 212 23.28 -3.14 2.35
CA ARG A 212 24.74 -2.94 2.23
C ARG A 212 25.45 -4.02 1.41
N LYS A 213 24.79 -5.15 1.16
CA LYS A 213 25.36 -6.32 0.47
C LYS A 213 24.83 -6.50 -0.95
N ILE A 214 23.83 -5.71 -1.35
CA ILE A 214 23.26 -5.84 -2.70
C ILE A 214 24.13 -5.17 -3.74
N THR A 215 24.03 -5.64 -4.98
CA THR A 215 24.56 -4.94 -6.15
C THR A 215 23.38 -4.43 -6.96
N LEU A 216 23.28 -3.11 -7.11
CA LEU A 216 22.16 -2.53 -7.86
C LEU A 216 22.31 -2.82 -9.36
N SER A 217 21.28 -3.41 -9.95
CA SER A 217 21.22 -3.68 -11.39
C SER A 217 21.31 -2.38 -12.22
N SER A 218 21.93 -2.47 -13.40
CA SER A 218 22.01 -1.39 -14.38
C SER A 218 20.82 -1.38 -15.37
N ALA A 219 19.72 -2.08 -15.04
CA ALA A 219 18.54 -2.12 -15.90
C ALA A 219 17.98 -0.72 -16.19
N GLU A 220 17.66 -0.45 -17.46
CA GLU A 220 17.09 0.84 -17.89
C GLU A 220 15.71 1.08 -17.29
N ASN A 221 14.91 0.03 -17.15
CA ASN A 221 13.61 0.11 -16.51
C ASN A 221 13.76 0.11 -14.99
N ARG A 222 13.37 1.21 -14.35
CA ARG A 222 13.44 1.35 -12.88
C ARG A 222 12.68 0.27 -12.11
N PHE A 223 11.57 -0.25 -12.64
CA PHE A 223 10.79 -1.29 -11.96
C PHE A 223 11.49 -2.64 -12.04
N GLU A 224 12.19 -2.94 -13.13
CA GLU A 224 13.02 -4.16 -13.23
C GLU A 224 14.19 -4.10 -12.25
N ARG A 225 14.88 -2.96 -12.20
CA ARG A 225 15.94 -2.71 -11.23
C ARG A 225 15.45 -2.83 -9.78
N ASN A 226 14.33 -2.18 -9.46
CA ASN A 226 13.79 -2.21 -8.10
C ASN A 226 13.30 -3.62 -7.72
N LEU A 227 12.71 -4.36 -8.67
CA LEU A 227 12.32 -5.75 -8.47
C LEU A 227 13.53 -6.65 -8.17
N ASP A 228 14.64 -6.46 -8.91
CA ASP A 228 15.89 -7.17 -8.66
C ASP A 228 16.47 -6.85 -7.26
N CYS A 229 16.53 -5.56 -6.89
CA CYS A 229 16.92 -5.10 -5.56
C CYS A 229 16.09 -5.80 -4.45
N ILE A 230 14.76 -5.79 -4.56
CA ILE A 230 13.87 -6.43 -3.59
C ILE A 230 14.13 -7.94 -3.48
N ARG A 231 14.36 -8.64 -4.59
CA ARG A 231 14.66 -10.08 -4.57
C ARG A 231 15.99 -10.39 -3.89
N GLN A 232 17.01 -9.57 -4.11
CA GLN A 232 18.28 -9.70 -3.40
C GLN A 232 18.09 -9.48 -1.89
N LEU A 233 17.32 -8.47 -1.48
CA LEU A 233 17.01 -8.20 -0.07
C LEU A 233 16.30 -9.39 0.59
N ILE A 234 15.25 -9.92 -0.04
CA ILE A 234 14.51 -11.11 0.46
C ILE A 234 15.49 -12.27 0.69
N GLY A 235 16.25 -12.66 -0.34
CA GLY A 235 17.16 -13.81 -0.25
C GLY A 235 18.31 -13.62 0.75
N LEU A 236 18.73 -12.38 1.02
CA LEU A 236 19.71 -12.07 2.07
C LEU A 236 19.09 -12.16 3.47
N ILE A 237 17.89 -11.60 3.67
CA ILE A 237 17.22 -11.59 4.97
C ILE A 237 16.78 -13.00 5.38
N GLU A 238 16.24 -13.79 4.45
CA GLU A 238 15.86 -15.19 4.73
C GLU A 238 17.01 -15.99 5.35
N LYS A 239 18.24 -15.78 4.86
CA LYS A 239 19.47 -16.43 5.34
C LYS A 239 20.06 -15.85 6.63
N MET A 240 19.51 -14.75 7.16
CA MET A 240 19.98 -14.20 8.44
C MET A 240 19.42 -15.02 9.60
N GLU A 241 20.30 -15.69 10.35
CA GLU A 241 19.92 -16.39 11.59
C GLU A 241 19.70 -15.41 12.75
N HIS A 242 20.48 -14.33 12.78
CA HIS A 242 20.44 -13.30 13.82
C HIS A 242 20.48 -11.91 13.19
N LEU A 243 19.81 -10.95 13.84
CA LEU A 243 19.94 -9.55 13.47
C LEU A 243 21.41 -9.13 13.74
N PRO A 244 22.13 -8.59 12.76
CA PRO A 244 23.46 -8.05 13.02
C PRO A 244 23.37 -6.90 14.04
N PRO A 245 24.38 -6.74 14.92
CA PRO A 245 24.37 -5.67 15.90
C PRO A 245 24.28 -4.30 15.20
N PRO A 246 23.70 -3.28 15.87
CA PRO A 246 23.72 -1.92 15.37
C PRO A 246 25.16 -1.52 15.06
N VAL A 247 25.38 -0.89 13.92
CA VAL A 247 26.71 -0.35 13.62
C VAL A 247 26.93 0.82 14.53
N GLU A 248 27.86 0.68 15.47
CA GLU A 248 28.38 1.77 16.27
C GLU A 248 28.75 2.90 15.30
N ALA A 249 28.15 4.08 15.50
CA ALA A 249 28.57 5.26 14.77
C ALA A 249 30.06 5.42 15.06
N LYS A 250 30.91 5.27 14.04
CA LYS A 250 32.31 5.65 14.18
C LYS A 250 32.30 7.12 14.54
N GLU A 251 32.52 7.42 15.82
CA GLU A 251 32.80 8.77 16.27
C GLU A 251 33.86 9.30 15.32
N LYS A 252 33.53 10.40 14.64
CA LYS A 252 34.53 11.14 13.89
C LYS A 252 35.58 11.50 14.92
N GLN A 253 36.73 10.82 14.89
CA GLN A 253 37.93 11.32 15.52
C GLN A 253 38.18 12.67 14.88
N GLU A 254 37.91 13.72 15.63
CA GLU A 254 38.33 15.08 15.32
C GLU A 254 39.85 15.03 15.16
N ALA A 255 40.30 15.15 13.92
CA ALA A 255 41.71 15.33 13.62
C ALA A 255 42.04 16.81 13.87
N ASN A 256 42.69 17.04 15.02
CA ASN A 256 43.54 18.16 15.43
C ASN A 256 43.10 19.60 15.13
#